data_AF-A0A7Y5IU66-F1
#
_entry.id   AF-A0A7Y5IU66-F1
#
_cell.length_a   1.000
_cell.length_b   1.000
_cell.length_c   1.000
_cell.angle_alpha   90.00
_cell.angle_beta   90.00
_cell.angle_gamma   90.00
#
_symmetry.space_group_name_H-M   'P 1'
#
loop_
_entity.id
_entity.type
_entity.pdbx_description
1 polymer ?
#
loop_
_entity_poly.entity_id
_entity_poly.type
_entity_poly.pdbx_seq_one_letter_code
_entity_poly.pdbx_strand_id
1 'polypeptide(L)'
;GCYPDLYFSHIYYTFSYEGKLHMGAHNLYLEILAELGVVGLVAFGFLVAMFFLETHRLFRLAGEDPWLRALALGLESMMVVFLVHAFVNNLGPSDEIDIAFWSSLGLAVALRAGVQRASANSLP
;
A
#
# COMPACT_ATOMS: atom_id res chain seq x y z
N GLY A 1 -3.87 -8.91 19.71
CA GLY A 1 -4.71 -9.45 20.80
C GLY A 1 -4.50 -10.94 20.84
N CYS A 2 -4.27 -11.53 22.01
CA CYS A 2 -4.01 -12.97 22.14
C CYS A 2 -5.15 -13.63 22.91
N TYR A 3 -5.64 -14.77 22.41
CA TYR A 3 -6.65 -15.56 23.10
C TYR A 3 -6.10 -16.17 24.41
N PRO A 4 -6.95 -16.36 25.44
CA PRO A 4 -6.54 -16.56 26.83
C PRO A 4 -6.18 -18.00 27.23
N ASP A 5 -6.00 -18.92 26.28
CA ASP A 5 -6.03 -20.37 26.52
C ASP A 5 -4.67 -21.09 26.51
N LEU A 6 -3.54 -20.36 26.40
CA LEU A 6 -2.18 -20.96 26.38
C LEU A 6 -1.28 -20.49 27.54
N TYR A 7 -1.78 -20.60 28.79
CA TYR A 7 -1.13 -20.00 29.97
C TYR A 7 0.08 -20.72 30.57
N PHE A 8 0.58 -21.86 30.06
CA PHE A 8 1.56 -22.65 30.83
C PHE A 8 2.93 -22.96 30.20
N SER A 9 3.20 -22.53 28.97
CA SER A 9 4.56 -22.64 28.43
C SER A 9 4.97 -21.35 27.72
N HIS A 10 5.73 -20.51 28.40
CA HIS A 10 6.48 -19.43 27.77
C HIS A 10 7.58 -20.04 26.89
N ILE A 11 7.22 -20.44 25.68
CA ILE A 11 8.17 -20.74 24.63
C ILE A 11 8.54 -19.40 24.01
N TYR A 12 9.76 -18.95 24.28
CA TYR A 12 10.34 -17.81 23.57
C TYR A 12 10.64 -18.25 22.14
N TYR A 13 9.79 -17.88 21.20
CA TYR A 13 10.09 -18.05 19.78
C TYR A 13 11.02 -16.93 19.34
N THR A 14 12.31 -17.24 19.25
CA THR A 14 13.37 -16.32 18.78
C THR A 14 13.16 -15.83 17.35
N PHE A 15 12.25 -16.46 16.59
CA PHE A 15 11.88 -16.10 15.22
C PHE A 15 10.35 -16.09 15.07
N SER A 16 9.69 -15.21 15.80
CA SER A 16 8.25 -14.97 15.70
C SER A 16 7.97 -14.04 14.51
N TYR A 17 7.67 -14.60 13.34
CA TYR A 17 7.06 -13.85 12.23
C TYR A 17 5.55 -13.97 12.33
N GLU A 18 4.83 -12.91 11.99
CA GLU A 18 3.38 -12.89 12.14
C GLU A 18 2.68 -14.08 11.44
N GLY A 19 3.18 -14.44 10.25
CA GLY A 19 2.66 -15.57 9.46
C GLY A 19 2.68 -16.94 10.14
N LYS A 20 3.34 -17.11 11.29
CA LYS A 20 3.34 -18.37 12.06
C LYS A 20 2.48 -18.36 13.33
N LEU A 21 2.21 -17.19 13.91
CA LEU A 21 1.65 -17.10 15.27
C LEU A 21 0.40 -16.20 15.37
N HIS A 22 0.03 -15.47 14.30
CA HIS A 22 -1.06 -14.49 14.33
C HIS A 22 -0.95 -13.51 15.52
N MET A 23 0.28 -13.23 15.95
CA MET A 23 0.62 -12.34 17.06
C MET A 23 1.33 -11.11 16.50
N GLY A 24 0.63 -10.40 15.63
CA GLY A 24 1.06 -9.16 14.99
C GLY A 24 0.80 -7.91 15.81
N ALA A 25 1.50 -6.82 15.47
CA ALA A 25 1.07 -5.50 15.87
C ALA A 25 -0.21 -5.15 15.10
N HIS A 26 -1.24 -4.60 15.76
CA HIS A 26 -2.42 -4.06 15.07
C HIS A 26 -2.11 -2.71 14.41
N ASN A 27 -1.00 -2.63 13.69
CA ASN A 27 -0.51 -1.46 12.99
C ASN A 27 0.60 -1.92 12.03
N LEU A 28 0.33 -1.84 10.73
CA LEU A 28 1.24 -2.31 9.69
C LEU A 28 2.60 -1.58 9.76
N TYR A 29 2.63 -0.31 10.14
CA TYR A 29 3.88 0.45 10.24
C TYR A 29 4.78 -0.08 11.37
N LEU A 30 4.19 -0.44 12.51
CA LEU A 30 4.92 -1.04 13.63
C LEU A 30 5.40 -2.45 13.29
N GLU A 31 4.59 -3.22 12.57
CA GLU A 31 4.96 -4.55 12.09
C GLU A 31 6.13 -4.49 11.11
N ILE A 32 6.04 -3.65 10.07
CA ILE A 32 7.14 -3.42 9.12
C ILE A 32 8.40 -2.97 9.86
N LEU A 33 8.28 -2.07 10.84
CA LEU A 33 9.42 -1.60 11.62
C LEU A 33 10.03 -2.72 12.48
N ALA A 34 9.21 -3.61 13.04
CA ALA A 34 9.68 -4.72 13.86
C ALA A 34 10.34 -5.83 13.03
N GLU A 35 9.79 -6.16 11.86
CA GLU A 35 10.27 -7.27 11.01
C GLU A 35 11.39 -6.85 10.05
N LEU A 36 11.33 -5.64 9.49
CA LEU A 36 12.26 -5.15 8.46
C LEU A 36 13.11 -3.95 8.93
N GLY A 37 12.89 -3.47 10.15
CA GLY A 37 13.61 -2.32 10.70
C GLY A 37 13.26 -1.00 10.01
N VAL A 38 14.05 0.02 10.33
CA VAL A 38 13.89 1.38 9.77
C VAL A 38 14.03 1.38 8.25
N VAL A 39 14.89 0.50 7.70
CA VAL A 39 15.09 0.39 6.24
C VAL A 39 13.81 -0.05 5.55
N GLY A 40 13.11 -1.07 6.06
CA GLY A 40 11.83 -1.50 5.52
C GLY A 40 10.76 -0.42 5.59
N LEU A 41 10.66 0.27 6.73
CA LEU A 41 9.70 1.36 6.90
C LEU A 41 9.94 2.51 5.92
N VAL A 42 11.21 2.89 5.70
CA VAL A 42 11.57 3.92 4.73
C VAL A 42 11.27 3.47 3.29
N ALA A 43 11.57 2.23 2.93
CA ALA A 43 11.27 1.69 1.61
C ALA A 43 9.75 1.66 1.34
N PHE A 44 8.95 1.25 2.32
CA PHE A 44 7.49 1.30 2.24
C PHE A 44 6.99 2.74 2.06
N GLY A 45 7.47 3.68 2.88
CA GLY A 45 7.13 5.10 2.76
C GLY A 45 7.51 5.68 1.39
N PHE A 46 8.65 5.28 0.84
CA PHE A 46 9.09 5.67 -0.49
C PHE A 46 8.15 5.14 -1.58
N LEU A 47 7.73 3.87 -1.51
CA LEU A 47 6.74 3.30 -2.46
C LEU A 47 5.41 4.07 -2.42
N VAL A 48 4.91 4.36 -1.23
CA VAL A 48 3.68 5.14 -1.04
C VAL A 48 3.83 6.56 -1.59
N ALA A 49 4.95 7.23 -1.32
CA ALA A 49 5.22 8.56 -1.85
C ALA A 49 5.30 8.57 -3.39
N MET A 50 5.95 7.55 -3.97
CA MET A 50 6.02 7.40 -5.42
C MET A 50 4.65 7.15 -6.04
N PHE A 51 3.77 6.37 -5.39
CA PHE A 51 2.40 6.19 -5.83
C PHE A 51 1.67 7.54 -5.95
N PHE A 52 1.65 8.35 -4.88
CA PHE A 52 1.01 9.67 -4.91
C PHE A 52 1.62 10.61 -5.93
N LEU A 53 2.94 10.54 -6.14
CA LEU A 53 3.60 11.35 -7.16
C LEU A 53 3.13 10.97 -8.57
N GLU A 54 2.99 9.67 -8.84
CA GLU A 54 2.56 9.14 -10.13
C GLU A 54 1.08 9.43 -10.41
N THR A 55 0.20 9.26 -9.43
CA THR A 55 -1.24 9.60 -9.54
C THR A 55 -1.44 11.11 -9.66
N HIS A 56 -0.69 11.92 -8.93
CA HIS A 56 -0.78 13.38 -9.04
C HIS A 56 -0.28 13.86 -10.42
N ARG A 57 0.78 13.24 -10.96
CA ARG A 57 1.21 13.50 -12.34
C ARG A 57 0.13 13.12 -13.35
N LEU A 58 -0.54 11.98 -13.16
CA LEU A 58 -1.68 11.57 -13.99
C LEU A 58 -2.82 12.60 -13.91
N PHE A 59 -3.16 13.08 -12.71
CA PHE A 59 -4.16 14.13 -12.52
C PHE A 59 -3.82 15.41 -13.28
N ARG A 60 -2.55 15.85 -13.24
CA ARG A 60 -2.11 17.03 -14.02
C ARG A 60 -2.15 16.79 -15.52
N LEU A 61 -1.77 15.60 -15.98
CA LEU A 61 -1.81 15.22 -17.40
C LEU A 61 -3.23 15.11 -17.95
N ALA A 62 -4.21 14.80 -17.09
CA ALA A 62 -5.61 14.71 -17.48
C ALA A 62 -6.20 16.03 -18.00
N GLY A 63 -5.60 17.18 -17.63
CA GLY A 63 -6.05 18.49 -18.11
C GLY A 63 -7.51 18.79 -17.73
N GLU A 64 -8.38 18.88 -18.73
CA GLU A 64 -9.83 19.10 -18.55
C GLU A 64 -10.66 17.82 -18.59
N ASP A 65 -10.07 16.64 -18.86
CA ASP A 65 -10.80 15.36 -18.89
C ASP A 65 -11.32 15.02 -17.48
N PRO A 66 -12.65 15.10 -17.24
CA PRO A 66 -13.21 14.87 -15.92
C PRO A 66 -13.07 13.42 -15.46
N TRP A 67 -13.07 12.48 -16.41
CA TRP A 67 -13.00 11.04 -16.13
C TRP A 67 -11.61 10.67 -15.62
N LEU A 68 -10.56 11.10 -16.32
CA LEU A 68 -9.18 10.84 -15.91
C LEU A 68 -8.84 11.51 -14.57
N ARG A 69 -9.37 12.72 -14.32
CA ARG A 69 -9.22 13.40 -13.03
C ARG A 69 -9.91 12.66 -11.89
N ALA A 70 -11.15 12.22 -12.12
CA ALA A 70 -11.89 11.42 -11.14
C ALA A 70 -11.17 10.10 -10.84
N LEU A 71 -10.62 9.43 -11.86
CA LEU A 71 -9.87 8.19 -11.71
C LEU A 71 -8.59 8.40 -10.88
N ALA A 72 -7.81 9.45 -11.16
CA ALA A 72 -6.61 9.78 -10.40
C ALA A 72 -6.93 10.08 -8.93
N LEU A 73 -7.95 10.89 -8.66
CA LEU A 73 -8.41 11.18 -7.29
C LEU A 73 -8.97 9.93 -6.59
N GLY A 74 -9.63 9.05 -7.31
CA GLY A 74 -10.13 7.77 -6.79
C GLY A 74 -8.99 6.87 -6.32
N LEU A 75 -7.93 6.75 -7.12
CA LEU A 75 -6.72 6.01 -6.75
C LEU A 75 -6.03 6.59 -5.51
N GLU A 76 -5.92 7.92 -5.43
CA GLU A 76 -5.37 8.61 -4.26
C GLU A 76 -6.22 8.36 -3.01
N SER A 77 -7.54 8.50 -3.13
CA SER A 77 -8.49 8.30 -2.03
C SER A 77 -8.46 6.86 -1.51
N MET A 78 -8.42 5.88 -2.42
CA MET A 78 -8.29 4.47 -2.08
C MET A 78 -7.02 4.21 -1.27
N MET A 79 -5.88 4.76 -1.71
CA MET A 79 -4.61 4.61 -0.99
C MET A 79 -4.65 5.30 0.38
N VAL A 80 -5.28 6.47 0.51
CA VAL A 80 -5.46 7.11 1.82
C VAL A 80 -6.28 6.22 2.76
N VAL A 81 -7.39 5.64 2.29
CA VAL A 81 -8.21 4.71 3.08
C VAL A 81 -7.37 3.50 3.53
N PHE A 82 -6.58 2.93 2.63
CA PHE A 82 -5.66 1.84 2.93
C PHE A 82 -4.67 2.22 4.04
N LEU A 83 -4.01 3.37 3.90
CA LEU A 83 -2.98 3.84 4.86
C LEU A 83 -3.55 4.16 6.24
N VAL A 84 -4.76 4.73 6.29
CA VAL A 84 -5.47 4.99 7.54
C VAL A 84 -5.88 3.68 8.20
N HIS A 85 -6.38 2.70 7.44
CA HIS A 85 -6.69 1.39 7.97
C HIS A 85 -5.43 0.68 8.51
N ALA A 86 -4.34 0.71 7.73
CA ALA A 86 -3.03 0.17 8.07
C ALA A 86 -2.42 0.80 9.35
N PHE A 87 -2.90 1.98 9.76
CA PHE A 87 -2.50 2.62 11.00
C PHE A 87 -3.21 2.03 12.23
N VAL A 88 -4.47 1.63 12.06
CA VAL A 88 -5.32 1.14 13.16
C VAL A 88 -5.28 -0.38 13.27
N ASN A 89 -4.91 -1.07 12.20
CA ASN A 89 -4.77 -2.51 12.16
C ASN A 89 -3.62 -2.90 11.23
N ASN A 90 -3.03 -4.08 11.39
CA ASN A 90 -2.38 -4.68 10.23
C ASN A 90 -3.46 -5.38 9.41
N LEU A 91 -3.26 -5.44 8.10
CA LEU A 91 -4.28 -5.90 7.16
C LEU A 91 -4.43 -7.43 7.12
N GLY A 92 -3.78 -8.13 8.06
CA GLY A 92 -3.69 -9.58 8.15
C GLY A 92 -2.94 -10.18 6.98
N PRO A 93 -2.50 -11.44 7.08
CA PRO A 93 -2.08 -12.22 5.92
C PRO A 93 -3.33 -12.56 5.08
N SER A 94 -3.83 -11.59 4.33
CA SER A 94 -4.92 -11.78 3.37
C SER A 94 -4.41 -11.47 1.97
N ASP A 95 -4.29 -12.53 1.17
CA ASP A 95 -3.79 -12.45 -0.21
C ASP A 95 -4.61 -11.46 -1.05
N GLU A 96 -5.89 -11.24 -0.70
CA GLU A 96 -6.78 -10.32 -1.39
C GLU A 96 -6.34 -8.86 -1.28
N ILE A 97 -5.89 -8.44 -0.09
CA ILE A 97 -5.51 -7.04 0.16
C ILE A 97 -4.16 -6.75 -0.52
N ASP A 98 -3.24 -7.70 -0.46
CA ASP A 98 -1.95 -7.60 -1.12
C ASP A 98 -2.11 -7.47 -2.64
N ILE A 99 -2.96 -8.30 -3.26
CA ILE A 99 -3.24 -8.22 -4.70
C ILE A 99 -3.81 -6.84 -5.04
N ALA A 100 -4.75 -6.31 -4.26
CA ALA A 100 -5.33 -5.00 -4.50
C ALA A 100 -4.27 -3.89 -4.39
N PHE A 101 -3.43 -3.93 -3.35
CA PHE A 101 -2.35 -2.97 -3.13
C PHE A 101 -1.37 -2.96 -4.32
N TRP A 102 -0.78 -4.11 -4.65
CA TRP A 102 0.21 -4.22 -5.73
C TRP A 102 -0.37 -3.89 -7.10
N SER A 103 -1.62 -4.31 -7.36
CA SER A 103 -2.31 -3.98 -8.61
C SER A 103 -2.55 -2.47 -8.74
N SER A 104 -2.88 -1.78 -7.65
CA SER A 104 -3.09 -0.33 -7.67
C SER A 104 -1.80 0.44 -8.00
N LEU A 105 -0.66 0.00 -7.46
CA LEU A 105 0.65 0.58 -7.77
C LEU A 105 0.97 0.45 -9.26
N GLY A 106 0.81 -0.76 -9.82
CA GLY A 106 1.03 -1.03 -11.24
C GLY A 106 0.08 -0.24 -12.14
N LEU A 107 -1.19 -0.16 -11.76
CA LEU A 107 -2.23 0.55 -12.51
C LEU A 107 -1.93 2.05 -12.61
N ALA A 108 -1.52 2.71 -11.52
CA ALA A 108 -1.18 4.13 -11.53
C ALA A 108 -0.09 4.46 -12.57
N VAL A 109 0.98 3.65 -12.60
CA VAL A 109 2.08 3.80 -13.56
C VAL A 109 1.63 3.50 -14.98
N ALA A 110 0.86 2.42 -15.19
CA ALA A 110 0.38 2.01 -16.50
C ALA A 110 -0.55 3.07 -17.13
N LEU A 111 -1.47 3.62 -16.34
CA LEU A 111 -2.38 4.69 -16.80
C LEU A 111 -1.59 5.94 -17.20
N ARG A 112 -0.65 6.39 -16.37
CA ARG A 112 0.18 7.56 -16.70
C ARG A 112 0.96 7.33 -17.99
N ALA A 113 1.62 6.19 -18.13
CA ALA A 113 2.37 5.86 -19.33
C ALA A 113 1.47 5.79 -20.57
N GLY A 114 0.26 5.22 -20.44
CA GLY A 114 -0.73 5.15 -21.51
C GLY A 114 -1.19 6.54 -21.98
N VAL A 115 -1.55 7.41 -21.04
CA VAL A 115 -1.97 8.79 -21.34
C VAL A 115 -0.83 9.57 -22.01
N GLN A 116 0.40 9.48 -21.50
CA GLN A 116 1.55 10.16 -22.10
C GLN A 116 1.81 9.73 -23.55
N ARG A 117 1.70 8.44 -23.84
CA ARG A 117 1.85 7.91 -25.20
C ARG A 117 0.75 8.40 -26.14
N ALA A 118 -0.50 8.43 -25.66
CA ALA A 118 -1.62 8.95 -26.44
C ALA A 118 -1.43 10.43 -26.78
N SER A 119 -1.01 11.25 -25.81
CA SER A 119 -0.70 12.67 -26.04
C SER A 119 0.45 12.87 -27.03
N ALA A 120 1.52 12.06 -26.95
CA ALA A 120 2.65 12.15 -27.88
C ALA A 120 2.25 11.81 -29.32
N ASN A 121 1.38 10.81 -29.51
CA ASN A 121 0.92 10.37 -30.84
C ASN A 121 -0.12 11.32 -31.47
N SER A 122 -0.66 12.27 -30.70
CA SER A 122 -1.62 13.27 -31.21
C SER A 122 -0.98 14.54 -31.78
N LEU A 123 0.36 14.67 -31.72
CA LEU A 123 1.08 15.77 -32.34
C LEU A 123 1.33 15.48 -33.84
N PRO A 124 1.06 16.45 -34.74
CA PRO A 124 1.19 16.28 -36.19
C PRO A 124 2.62 16.12 -36.68
#